data_AF-X1HQX8-F1
#
_entry.id   AF-X1HQX8-F1
#
_cell.length_a   1.000
_cell.length_b   1.000
_cell.length_c   1.000
_cell.angle_alpha   90.00
_cell.angle_beta   90.00
_cell.angle_gamma   90.00
#
_symmetry.space_group_name_H-M   'P 1'
#
loop_
_entity.id
_entity.type
_entity.pdbx_description
1 polymer ?
#
loop_
_entity_poly.entity_id
_entity_poly.type
_entity_poly.pdbx_seq_one_letter_code
_entity_poly.pdbx_strand_id
1 'polypeptide(L)' 'SELKGIEIGGDIIPRLIDEIPVLAVAGCVARGKTIIRDAGELRVKESDRIATVASELSRLGARIEPLPDGM' A
#
# COMPACT_ATOMS: atom_id res chain seq x y z
N SER A 1 -7.78 20.69 -0.19
CA SER A 1 -6.66 20.32 0.71
C SER A 1 -5.78 19.31 -0.01
N GLU A 2 -4.49 19.24 0.31
CA GLU A 2 -3.55 18.26 -0.26
C GLU A 2 -3.37 17.07 0.69
N LEU A 3 -3.26 15.85 0.14
CA LEU A 3 -2.93 14.66 0.93
C LEU A 3 -1.47 14.71 1.38
N LYS A 4 -1.20 14.14 2.55
CA LYS A 4 0.15 13.97 3.11
C LYS A 4 0.40 12.50 3.37
N GLY A 5 1.61 12.05 3.06
CA GLY A 5 2.03 10.69 3.35
C GLY A 5 2.04 10.42 4.85
N ILE A 6 1.62 9.22 5.23
CA ILE A 6 1.53 8.76 6.61
C ILE A 6 2.02 7.33 6.71
N GLU A 7 2.34 6.90 7.93
CA GLU A 7 2.55 5.49 8.24
C GLU A 7 1.23 4.86 8.69
N ILE A 8 0.90 3.69 8.12
CA ILE A 8 -0.29 2.90 8.42
C ILE A 8 0.20 1.49 8.80
N GLY A 9 -0.07 1.07 10.03
CA GLY A 9 0.39 -0.22 10.57
C GLY A 9 -0.33 -0.58 11.86
N GLY A 10 0.00 -1.75 12.42
CA GLY A 10 -0.56 -2.25 13.67
C GLY A 10 -2.03 -2.65 13.59
N ASP A 11 -2.75 -2.43 14.70
CA ASP A 11 -4.10 -2.97 14.94
C ASP A 11 -5.18 -2.47 13.97
N ILE A 12 -4.89 -1.42 13.21
CA ILE A 12 -5.82 -0.91 12.19
C ILE A 12 -5.83 -1.79 10.94
N ILE A 13 -4.72 -2.48 10.62
CA ILE A 13 -4.54 -3.19 9.35
C ILE A 13 -5.62 -4.25 9.10
N PRO A 14 -5.98 -5.14 10.06
CA PRO A 14 -7.04 -6.12 9.83
C PRO A 14 -8.39 -5.49 9.50
N ARG A 15 -8.63 -4.24 9.92
CA ARG A 15 -9.87 -3.50 9.66
C ARG A 15 -9.90 -2.80 8.31
N LEU A 16 -8.75 -2.67 7.64
CA LEU A 16 -8.61 -1.98 6.35
C LEU A 16 -7.88 -2.81 5.29
N ILE A 17 -7.75 -4.13 5.51
CA ILE A 17 -6.89 -5.00 4.71
C ILE A 17 -7.28 -4.98 3.22
N ASP A 18 -8.59 -4.94 2.94
CA ASP A 18 -9.11 -4.90 1.57
C ASP A 18 -9.02 -3.52 0.93
N GLU A 19 -8.83 -2.45 1.71
CA GLU A 19 -8.65 -1.08 1.25
C GLU A 19 -7.18 -0.71 0.95
N ILE A 20 -6.20 -1.53 1.33
CA ILE A 20 -4.78 -1.26 1.07
C ILE A 20 -4.49 -0.96 -0.42
N PRO A 21 -5.07 -1.67 -1.41
CA PRO A 21 -4.88 -1.32 -2.82
C PRO A 21 -5.30 0.12 -3.14
N VAL A 22 -6.43 0.60 -2.64
CA VAL A 22 -6.89 1.97 -2.90
C VAL A 22 -6.11 3.00 -2.07
N LEU A 23 -5.67 2.64 -0.86
CA LEU A 23 -4.78 3.48 -0.06
C LEU A 23 -3.40 3.66 -0.70
N ALA A 24 -2.88 2.63 -1.38
CA ALA A 24 -1.64 2.73 -2.16
C ALA A 24 -1.76 3.76 -3.29
N VAL A 25 -2.89 3.75 -4.02
CA VAL A 25 -3.19 4.77 -5.05
C VAL A 25 -3.20 6.18 -4.43
N ALA A 26 -3.85 6.35 -3.28
CA ALA A 26 -3.88 7.63 -2.57
C ALA A 26 -2.48 8.06 -2.11
N GLY A 27 -1.64 7.11 -1.66
CA GLY A 27 -0.25 7.34 -1.30
C GLY A 27 0.62 7.83 -2.48
N CYS A 28 0.36 7.34 -3.70
CA CYS A 28 1.09 7.77 -4.89
C CYS A 28 0.90 9.26 -5.24
N VAL A 29 -0.20 9.87 -4.80
CA VAL A 29 -0.51 11.29 -5.05
C VAL A 29 -0.36 12.16 -3.79
N ALA A 30 0.05 11.59 -2.66
CA ALA A 30 0.26 12.31 -1.42
C ALA A 30 1.61 13.01 -1.37
N ARG A 31 1.69 14.17 -0.71
CA ARG A 31 2.96 14.83 -0.43
C ARG A 31 3.72 14.08 0.66
N GLY A 32 4.94 13.65 0.37
CA GLY A 32 5.79 12.90 1.30
C GLY A 32 5.76 11.40 1.01
N LYS A 33 6.08 10.59 2.01
CA LYS A 33 6.12 9.12 1.90
C LYS A 33 4.95 8.52 2.67
N THR A 34 4.16 7.67 2.01
CA THR A 34 3.24 6.76 2.68
C THR A 34 3.96 5.44 2.92
N ILE A 35 3.77 4.84 4.09
CA ILE A 35 4.36 3.55 4.45
C ILE A 35 3.22 2.67 4.97
N ILE A 36 3.06 1.47 4.41
CA ILE A 36 2.10 0.48 4.88
C ILE A 36 2.89 -0.69 5.47
N ARG A 37 2.53 -1.10 6.69
CA ARG A 37 3.16 -2.20 7.46
C ARG A 37 2.12 -3.20 7.94
N ASP A 38 2.59 -4.35 8.41
CA ASP A 38 1.78 -5.41 9.03
C ASP A 38 0.67 -6.01 8.14
N ALA A 39 0.76 -5.82 6.82
CA ALA A 39 -0.21 -6.24 5.82
C ALA A 39 0.20 -7.50 5.05
N GLY A 40 1.09 -8.32 5.62
CA GLY A 40 1.65 -9.52 4.98
C GLY A 40 0.59 -10.53 4.51
N GLU A 41 -0.60 -10.54 5.12
CA GLU A 41 -1.74 -11.37 4.70
C GLU A 41 -2.13 -11.15 3.23
N LEU A 42 -1.90 -9.95 2.68
CA LEU A 42 -2.19 -9.63 1.28
C LEU A 42 -1.35 -10.42 0.28
N ARG A 43 -0.24 -11.03 0.70
CA ARG A 43 0.59 -11.86 -0.18
C ARG A 43 -0.01 -13.24 -0.43
N VAL A 44 -0.92 -13.69 0.42
CA VAL A 44 -1.48 -15.06 0.42
C VAL A 44 -2.99 -15.09 0.18
N LYS A 45 -3.58 -13.98 -0.27
CA LYS A 45 -5.00 -13.89 -0.72
C LYS A 45 -5.15 -14.59 -2.09
N GLU A 46 -6.17 -14.24 -2.89
CA GLU A 46 -6.33 -14.85 -4.23
C GLU A 46 -5.15 -14.57 -5.16
N SER A 47 -4.36 -13.55 -4.86
CA SER A 47 -3.08 -13.22 -5.50
C SER A 47 -2.16 -12.57 -4.48
N ASP A 48 -0.86 -12.44 -4.82
CA ASP A 48 0.02 -11.52 -4.10
C ASP A 48 -0.38 -10.08 -4.43
N ARG A 49 -1.35 -9.55 -3.67
CA ARG A 49 -1.93 -8.23 -3.92
C ARG A 49 -0.89 -7.14 -3.66
N ILE A 50 0.08 -7.33 -2.76
CA ILE A 50 1.18 -6.38 -2.54
C ILE A 50 2.04 -6.28 -3.81
N ALA A 51 2.54 -7.41 -4.31
CA ALA A 51 3.39 -7.42 -5.50
C ALA A 51 2.64 -6.91 -6.73
N THR A 52 1.37 -7.29 -6.89
CA THR A 52 0.53 -6.88 -8.02
C THR A 52 0.31 -5.37 -8.02
N VAL A 53 -0.14 -4.79 -6.90
CA VAL A 53 -0.41 -3.35 -6.79
C VAL A 53 0.87 -2.55 -7.00
N ALA A 54 1.98 -2.94 -6.36
CA ALA A 54 3.26 -2.25 -6.52
C ALA A 54 3.75 -2.30 -7.98
N SER A 55 3.63 -3.45 -8.64
CA SER A 55 4.00 -3.61 -10.06
C SER A 55 3.16 -2.71 -10.96
N GLU A 56 1.83 -2.78 -10.86
CA GLU A 56 0.95 -2.03 -11.75
C GLU A 56 1.04 -0.52 -11.52
N LEU A 57 1.15 -0.05 -10.28
CA LEU A 57 1.38 1.36 -9.99
C LEU A 57 2.75 1.83 -10.47
N SER A 58 3.80 1.00 -10.35
CA SER A 58 5.12 1.30 -10.92
C SER A 58 5.06 1.46 -12.44
N ARG A 59 4.29 0.62 -13.14
CA ARG A 59 4.07 0.73 -14.59
C ARG A 59 3.33 2.00 -14.99
N LEU A 60 2.53 2.56 -14.08
CA LEU A 60 1.88 3.87 -14.24
C LEU A 60 2.78 5.05 -13.84
N GLY A 61 4.02 4.79 -13.42
CA GLY A 61 5.02 5.81 -13.08
C GLY A 61 5.07 6.20 -11.60
N ALA A 62 4.36 5.48 -10.72
CA ALA A 62 4.47 5.70 -9.28
C ALA A 62 5.84 5.26 -8.75
N ARG A 63 6.34 5.96 -7.73
CA ARG A 63 7.49 5.53 -6.93
C ARG A 63 6.98 4.73 -5.75
N ILE A 64 6.96 3.41 -5.89
CA ILE A 64 6.45 2.47 -4.88
C ILE A 64 7.38 1.27 -4.80
N GLU A 65 7.57 0.73 -3.59
CA GLU A 65 8.46 -0.41 -3.35
C GLU A 65 7.71 -1.45 -2.52
N PRO A 66 7.53 -2.69 -3.00
CA PRO A 66 6.86 -3.71 -2.22
C PRO A 66 7.75 -4.17 -1.05
N LEU A 67 7.14 -4.36 0.12
CA LEU A 67 7.78 -4.85 1.34
C LEU A 67 7.17 -6.21 1.73
N PRO A 68 7.87 -7.08 2.48
CA PRO A 68 7.31 -8.37 2.91
C PRO A 68 5.95 -8.23 3.60
N ASP A 69 5.73 -7.12 4.30
CA ASP A 69 4.54 -6.81 5.09
C ASP A 69 3.78 -5.56 4.62
N GLY A 70 4.01 -5.07 3.40
CA GLY A 70 3.31 -3.87 2.90
C GLY A 70 3.98 -3.22 1.69
N MET A 71 4.02 -1.89 1.63
CA MET A 71 4.60 -1.09 0.52
C MET A 71 4.86 0.37 0.90
#